data_AF-A0A917I1N0-F1
#
_entry.id   AF-A0A917I1N0-F1
#
_cell.length_a   1.000
_cell.length_b   1.000
_cell.length_c   1.000
_cell.angle_alpha   90.00
_cell.angle_beta   90.00
_cell.angle_gamma   90.00
#
_symmetry.space_group_name_H-M   'P 1'
#
loop_
_entity.id
_entity.type
_entity.pdbx_description
1 polymer ?
#
loop_
_entity_poly.entity_id
_entity_poly.type
_entity_poly.pdbx_seq_one_letter_code
_entity_poly.pdbx_strand_id
1 'polypeptide(L)'
;MKSICFLIGIAAITLFSCDKAPQLRLDGVPESVTQLIDDNCVCEPRIGLFKWDGRSFYVHWFIGPACNTIASIFDEQGNPAELTDDERQAFWEEKKLLKMIWVCGE
;
A
#
# COMPACT_ATOMS: atom_id res chain seq x y z
N MET A 1 -55.13 22.21 -10.78
CA MET A 1 -53.72 22.62 -10.58
C MET A 1 -53.43 22.71 -9.09
N LYS A 2 -52.80 21.69 -8.50
CA LYS A 2 -52.23 21.61 -7.14
C LYS A 2 -52.26 20.11 -6.79
N SER A 3 -51.16 19.40 -6.98
CA SER A 3 -50.86 18.11 -6.33
C SER A 3 -49.57 17.45 -6.88
N ILE A 4 -48.90 18.04 -7.87
CA ILE A 4 -47.75 17.38 -8.54
C ILE A 4 -46.38 17.87 -8.00
N CYS A 5 -46.33 18.75 -7.00
CA CYS A 5 -45.04 19.29 -6.53
C CYS A 5 -44.45 18.60 -5.30
N PHE A 6 -45.12 17.63 -4.68
CA PHE A 6 -44.67 17.08 -3.39
C PHE A 6 -43.86 15.77 -3.47
N LEU A 7 -43.81 15.11 -4.63
CA LEU A 7 -43.16 13.80 -4.79
C LEU A 7 -41.71 13.84 -5.27
N ILE A 8 -41.18 15.03 -5.59
CA ILE A 8 -39.82 15.17 -6.16
C ILE A 8 -38.76 15.44 -5.06
N GLY A 9 -39.16 15.83 -3.85
CA GLY A 9 -38.24 16.25 -2.79
C GLY A 9 -37.55 15.13 -2.00
N ILE A 10 -38.05 13.89 -2.04
CA ILE A 10 -37.57 12.82 -1.15
C ILE A 10 -36.64 11.82 -1.86
N ALA A 11 -36.65 11.78 -3.20
CA ALA A 11 -35.83 10.85 -3.98
C ALA A 11 -34.35 11.29 -4.15
N ALA A 12 -33.96 12.46 -3.64
CA ALA A 12 -32.61 13.00 -3.80
C ALA A 12 -31.60 12.59 -2.70
N ILE A 13 -32.04 11.92 -1.62
CA ILE A 13 -31.19 11.67 -0.44
C ILE A 13 -30.55 10.26 -0.45
N THR A 14 -30.89 9.38 -1.41
CA THR A 14 -30.38 8.00 -1.44
C THR A 14 -29.04 7.83 -2.16
N LEU A 15 -28.34 8.91 -2.51
CA LEU A 15 -27.02 8.87 -3.15
C LEU A 15 -25.88 9.13 -2.16
N PHE A 16 -26.07 8.89 -0.86
CA PHE A 16 -24.94 8.61 0.03
C PHE A 16 -24.37 7.24 -0.36
N SER A 17 -23.62 7.21 -1.46
CA SER A 17 -22.72 6.13 -1.83
C SER A 17 -21.72 5.99 -0.69
N CYS A 18 -21.99 5.06 0.20
CA CYS A 18 -21.02 4.60 1.17
C CYS A 18 -20.02 3.77 0.35
N ASP A 19 -19.00 4.44 -0.20
CA ASP A 19 -17.86 3.74 -0.76
C ASP A 19 -17.24 2.95 0.39
N LYS A 20 -17.46 1.64 0.38
CA LYS A 20 -16.84 0.71 1.32
C LYS A 20 -15.34 0.93 1.20
N ALA A 21 -14.71 1.36 2.29
CA ALA A 21 -13.26 1.58 2.33
C ALA A 21 -12.55 0.39 1.65
N PRO A 22 -11.61 0.64 0.73
CA PRO A 22 -10.94 -0.41 -0.03
C PRO A 22 -10.35 -1.40 0.96
N GLN A 23 -10.85 -2.63 0.98
CA GLN A 23 -10.30 -3.65 1.86
C GLN A 23 -8.89 -4.00 1.35
N LEU A 24 -7.90 -3.83 2.22
CA LEU A 24 -6.53 -4.21 1.98
C LEU A 24 -6.46 -5.69 1.58
N ARG A 25 -6.13 -5.98 0.32
CA ARG A 25 -6.04 -7.36 -0.17
C ARG A 25 -4.64 -7.91 0.02
N LEU A 26 -4.48 -8.65 1.12
CA LEU A 26 -3.24 -9.31 1.51
C LEU A 26 -3.11 -10.75 0.97
N ASP A 27 -4.02 -11.18 0.10
CA ASP A 27 -4.00 -12.53 -0.49
C ASP A 27 -2.65 -12.81 -1.16
N GLY A 28 -1.97 -13.87 -0.71
CA GLY A 28 -0.67 -14.30 -1.24
C GLY A 28 0.55 -13.51 -0.75
N VAL A 29 0.37 -12.57 0.18
CA VAL A 29 1.49 -11.88 0.84
C VAL A 29 1.99 -12.74 2.01
N PRO A 30 3.31 -13.00 2.13
CA PRO A 30 3.85 -13.78 3.25
C PRO A 30 3.53 -13.15 4.61
N GLU A 31 3.35 -14.00 5.63
CA GLU A 31 2.98 -13.56 6.97
C GLU A 31 4.01 -12.57 7.55
N SER A 32 5.30 -12.85 7.36
CA SER A 32 6.43 -12.01 7.79
C SER A 32 6.36 -10.57 7.25
N VAL A 33 5.72 -10.37 6.10
CA VAL A 33 5.52 -9.05 5.48
C VAL A 33 4.25 -8.41 6.06
N THR A 34 3.16 -9.17 6.21
CA THR A 34 1.90 -8.65 6.77
C THR A 34 2.02 -8.21 8.23
N GLN A 35 2.91 -8.82 9.01
CA GLN A 35 3.18 -8.44 10.40
C GLN A 35 3.86 -7.05 10.54
N LEU A 36 4.35 -6.45 9.45
CA LEU A 36 4.91 -5.10 9.43
C LEU A 36 3.85 -4.00 9.28
N ILE A 37 2.60 -4.38 9.01
CA ILE A 37 1.49 -3.44 8.97
C ILE A 37 1.21 -2.99 10.39
N ASP A 38 1.39 -1.69 10.64
CA ASP A 38 1.16 -1.03 11.92
C ASP A 38 0.23 0.16 11.70
N ASP A 39 -0.70 0.37 12.63
CA ASP A 39 -1.61 1.52 12.63
C ASP A 39 -0.89 2.83 13.02
N ASN A 40 0.34 2.73 13.53
CA ASN A 40 1.18 3.86 13.89
C ASN A 40 1.96 4.41 12.67
N CYS A 41 1.36 5.36 11.95
CA CYS A 41 1.91 5.96 10.72
C CYS A 41 3.09 6.93 10.90
N VAL A 42 4.00 6.69 11.85
CA VAL A 42 5.20 7.52 12.00
C VAL A 42 6.11 7.32 10.78
N CYS A 43 6.42 8.42 10.08
CA CYS A 43 7.22 8.43 8.85
C CYS A 43 6.57 7.72 7.64
N GLU A 44 5.23 7.64 7.62
CA GLU A 44 4.43 7.09 6.51
C GLU A 44 4.99 5.77 5.95
N PRO A 45 5.00 4.68 6.75
CA PRO A 45 5.48 3.39 6.29
C PRO A 45 4.64 2.87 5.12
N ARG A 46 5.31 2.15 4.21
CA ARG A 46 4.73 1.56 3.02
C ARG A 46 5.30 0.18 2.78
N ILE A 47 4.48 -0.69 2.22
CA ILE A 47 4.85 -2.04 1.81
C ILE A 47 4.47 -2.23 0.35
N GLY A 48 5.37 -2.83 -0.42
CA GLY A 48 5.25 -2.95 -1.86
C GLY A 48 6.09 -4.09 -2.38
N LEU A 49 5.63 -4.69 -3.48
CA LEU A 49 6.33 -5.73 -4.21
C LEU A 49 7.04 -5.10 -5.40
N PHE A 50 8.35 -5.30 -5.50
CA PHE A 50 9.20 -4.75 -6.54
C PHE A 50 9.88 -5.86 -7.34
N LYS A 51 10.19 -5.58 -8.61
CA LYS A 51 11.05 -6.41 -9.45
C LYS A 51 12.41 -5.73 -9.61
N TRP A 52 13.48 -6.50 -9.41
CA TRP A 52 14.85 -6.06 -9.71
C TRP A 52 15.72 -7.30 -9.97
N ASP A 53 16.62 -7.20 -10.95
CA ASP A 53 17.53 -8.28 -11.38
C ASP A 53 16.84 -9.65 -11.54
N GLY A 54 15.69 -9.69 -12.20
CA GLY A 54 14.93 -10.93 -12.42
C GLY A 54 14.26 -11.54 -11.19
N ARG A 55 14.48 -10.97 -9.99
CA ARG A 55 13.87 -11.38 -8.71
C ARG A 55 12.78 -10.41 -8.29
N SER A 56 11.90 -10.85 -7.40
CA SER A 56 10.91 -9.96 -6.79
C SER A 56 11.13 -9.88 -5.28
N PHE A 57 10.90 -8.70 -4.74
CA PHE A 57 11.17 -8.39 -3.34
C PHE A 57 9.99 -7.64 -2.72
N TYR A 58 9.55 -8.07 -1.55
CA TYR A 58 8.72 -7.24 -0.70
C TYR A 58 9.62 -6.25 0.02
N VAL A 59 9.29 -4.97 -0.04
CA VAL A 59 10.05 -3.92 0.62
C VAL A 59 9.13 -3.19 1.57
N HIS A 60 9.61 -3.02 2.80
CA HIS A 60 9.05 -2.08 3.77
C HIS A 60 9.96 -0.85 3.81
N TRP A 61 9.39 0.32 3.52
CA TRP A 61 10.13 1.58 3.50
C TRP A 61 9.30 2.72 4.06
N PHE A 62 9.99 3.76 4.49
CA PHE A 62 9.40 4.99 5.01
C PHE A 62 9.56 6.12 3.99
N ILE A 63 8.55 6.99 3.90
CA ILE A 63 8.61 8.25 3.14
C ILE A 63 8.36 9.39 4.12
N GLY A 64 9.28 10.33 4.18
CA GLY A 64 9.12 11.52 4.99
C GLY A 64 9.96 12.69 4.51
N PRO A 65 9.68 13.91 5.00
CA PRO A 65 10.37 15.14 4.58
C PRO A 65 11.90 15.08 4.74
N ALA A 66 12.38 14.25 5.67
CA ALA A 66 13.78 14.07 5.99
C ALA A 66 14.30 12.64 5.72
N CYS A 67 13.45 11.70 5.27
CA CYS A 67 13.80 10.28 5.27
C CYS A 67 13.05 9.52 4.18
N ASN A 68 13.77 9.12 3.12
CA ASN A 68 13.37 8.00 2.27
C ASN A 68 14.31 6.86 2.63
N THR A 69 13.81 5.80 3.28
CA THR A 69 14.69 4.74 3.77
C THR A 69 14.01 3.40 3.67
N ILE A 70 14.74 2.42 3.11
CA ILE A 70 14.36 1.02 3.15
C ILE A 70 14.64 0.50 4.56
N ALA A 71 13.61 -0.01 5.22
CA ALA A 71 13.72 -0.59 6.55
C ALA A 71 14.03 -2.08 6.49
N SER A 72 13.35 -2.80 5.59
CA SER A 72 13.54 -4.23 5.41
C SER A 72 13.16 -4.67 4.00
N ILE A 73 13.83 -5.72 3.53
CA ILE A 73 13.64 -6.36 2.22
C ILE A 73 13.42 -7.85 2.46
N PHE A 74 12.45 -8.44 1.78
CA PHE A 74 12.13 -9.85 1.84
C PHE A 74 12.05 -10.43 0.42
N ASP A 75 12.41 -11.71 0.26
CA ASP A 75 12.22 -12.44 -0.99
C ASP A 75 10.73 -12.78 -1.24
N GLU A 76 10.44 -13.43 -2.37
CA GLU A 76 9.07 -13.83 -2.74
C GLU A 76 8.42 -14.79 -1.74
N GLN A 77 9.21 -15.50 -0.92
CA GLN A 77 8.75 -16.43 0.10
C GLN A 77 8.58 -15.75 1.47
N GLY A 78 8.99 -14.49 1.61
CA GLY A 78 8.92 -13.73 2.85
C GLY A 78 10.12 -13.91 3.77
N ASN A 79 11.22 -14.50 3.30
CA ASN A 79 12.46 -14.55 4.09
C ASN A 79 13.20 -13.21 3.98
N PRO A 80 13.89 -12.75 5.04
CA PRO A 80 14.75 -11.58 4.96
C PRO A 80 15.77 -11.74 3.82
N ALA A 81 15.84 -10.73 2.96
CA ALA A 81 16.82 -10.65 1.89
C ALA A 81 17.84 -9.58 2.24
N GLU A 82 19.10 -9.98 2.34
CA GLU A 82 20.20 -9.04 2.49
C GLU A 82 20.72 -8.66 1.10
N LEU A 83 20.85 -7.35 0.88
CA LEU A 83 21.54 -6.77 -0.26
C LEU A 83 22.78 -6.05 0.27
N THR A 84 23.90 -6.17 -0.43
CA THR A 84 25.08 -5.33 -0.18
C THR A 84 24.75 -3.85 -0.37
N ASP A 85 25.61 -2.96 0.10
CA ASP A 85 25.37 -1.51 -0.05
C ASP A 85 25.24 -1.09 -1.52
N ASP A 86 26.09 -1.63 -2.39
CA ASP A 86 26.07 -1.39 -3.84
C ASP A 86 24.78 -1.94 -4.48
N GLU A 87 24.38 -3.17 -4.14
CA GLU A 87 23.13 -3.76 -4.62
C GLU A 87 21.91 -3.00 -4.13
N ARG A 88 21.93 -2.50 -2.89
CA ARG A 88 20.82 -1.72 -2.33
C ARG A 88 20.69 -0.36 -3.01
N GLN A 89 21.81 0.28 -3.38
CA GLN A 89 21.79 1.49 -4.17
C GLN A 89 21.23 1.22 -5.58
N ALA A 90 21.77 0.21 -6.28
CA ALA A 90 21.29 -0.19 -7.61
C ALA A 90 19.80 -0.56 -7.59
N PHE A 91 19.38 -1.36 -6.59
CA PHE A 91 17.98 -1.67 -6.34
C PHE A 91 17.15 -0.39 -6.19
N TRP A 92 17.61 0.60 -5.42
CA TRP A 92 16.83 1.81 -5.23
C TRP A 92 16.62 2.60 -6.53
N GLU A 93 17.64 2.64 -7.39
CA GLU A 93 17.64 3.37 -8.65
C GLU A 93 16.86 2.65 -9.76
N GLU A 94 16.90 1.32 -9.80
CA GLU A 94 16.43 0.52 -10.94
C GLU A 94 15.16 -0.29 -10.67
N LYS A 95 14.75 -0.46 -9.41
CA LYS A 95 13.58 -1.28 -9.06
C LYS A 95 12.32 -0.82 -9.79
N LYS A 96 11.52 -1.80 -10.19
CA LYS A 96 10.18 -1.56 -10.73
C LYS A 96 9.12 -1.99 -9.72
N LEU A 97 8.24 -1.07 -9.33
CA LEU A 97 7.08 -1.41 -8.52
C LEU A 97 6.13 -2.31 -9.33
N LEU A 98 5.82 -3.48 -8.80
CA LEU A 98 4.83 -4.40 -9.36
C LEU A 98 3.46 -4.21 -8.71
N LYS A 99 3.41 -4.07 -7.38
CA LYS A 99 2.18 -3.92 -6.62
C LYS A 99 2.43 -3.15 -5.33
N MET A 100 1.61 -2.14 -5.04
CA MET A 100 1.52 -1.59 -3.68
C MET A 100 0.71 -2.56 -2.82
N ILE A 101 1.30 -3.01 -1.71
CA ILE A 101 0.65 -3.94 -0.78
C ILE A 101 -0.12 -3.16 0.28
N TRP A 102 0.53 -2.15 0.86
CA TRP A 102 -0.05 -1.32 1.91
C TRP A 102 0.63 0.05 1.95
N VAL A 103 -0.15 1.06 2.30
CA VAL A 103 0.30 2.42 2.59
C VAL A 103 -0.36 2.83 3.89
N CYS A 104 0.42 3.41 4.80
CA CYS A 104 -0.15 3.84 6.06
C CYS A 104 -1.22 4.92 5.86
N GLY A 105 -2.38 4.73 6.50
CA GLY A 105 -3.51 5.65 6.44
C GLY A 105 -4.47 5.45 5.25
N GLU A 106 -4.26 4.43 4.42
CA GLU A 106 -5.19 3.99 3.36
C GLU A 106 -6.10 2.83 3.79
#